data_AF-A0A173S802-F1
#
_entry.id   AF-A0A173S802-F1
#
_cell.length_a   1.000
_cell.length_b   1.000
_cell.length_c   1.000
_cell.angle_alpha   90.00
_cell.angle_beta   90.00
_cell.angle_gamma   90.00
#
_symmetry.space_group_name_H-M   'P 1'
#
loop_
_entity.id
_entity.type
_entity.pdbx_description
1 polymer ?
#
loop_
_entity_poly.entity_id
_entity_poly.type
_entity_poly.pdbx_seq_one_letter_code
_entity_poly.pdbx_strand_id
1 'polypeptide(L)' 'MPAYKDSKTGTWFVKFYCKDWTGENKQIKKRGFATKREALDYERNYKIRQENNLDMTFGEFWKLYSENVKNYVKLNT' A
#
# COMPACT_ATOMS: atom_id res chain seq x y z
N MET A 1 7.69 15.06 -1.87
CA MET A 1 6.48 15.92 -1.94
C MET A 1 5.58 15.32 -3.01
N PRO A 2 4.24 15.26 -2.85
CA PRO A 2 3.45 16.32 -2.21
C PRO A 2 2.39 15.83 -1.20
N ALA A 3 2.61 16.14 0.07
CA ALA A 3 1.54 16.26 1.06
C ALA A 3 0.99 17.68 0.96
N TYR A 4 -0.28 17.79 0.61
CA TYR A 4 -1.01 19.05 0.47
C TYR A 4 -1.90 19.26 1.68
N LYS A 5 -2.03 20.51 2.11
CA LYS A 5 -2.97 20.87 3.17
C LYS A 5 -4.28 21.32 2.54
N ASP A 6 -5.38 20.73 2.99
CA ASP A 6 -6.72 21.17 2.68
C ASP A 6 -7.02 22.41 3.53
N SER A 7 -7.26 23.54 2.86
CA SER A 7 -7.53 24.83 3.50
C SER A 7 -8.90 24.91 4.19
N LYS A 8 -9.84 24.02 3.83
CA LYS A 8 -11.20 24.01 4.39
C LYS A 8 -11.30 23.16 5.65
N THR A 9 -10.59 22.03 5.69
CA THR A 9 -10.66 21.08 6.81
C THR A 9 -9.41 21.10 7.69
N GLY A 10 -8.33 21.78 7.27
CA GLY A 10 -7.05 21.78 7.98
C GLY A 10 -6.29 20.44 7.88
N THR A 11 -6.86 19.44 7.21
CA THR A 11 -6.28 18.09 7.06
C THR A 11 -5.28 18.02 5.91
N TRP A 12 -4.37 17.06 5.98
CA TRP A 12 -3.39 16.79 4.93
C TRP A 12 -3.87 15.66 4.01
N PHE A 13 -3.50 15.75 2.75
CA PHE A 13 -3.76 14.71 1.74
C PHE A 13 -2.54 14.49 0.87
N VAL A 14 -2.40 13.28 0.33
CA VAL A 14 -1.35 12.91 -0.62
C VAL A 14 -1.98 12.48 -1.93
N LYS A 15 -1.39 12.93 -3.01
CA LYS A 15 -1.70 12.50 -4.37
C LYS A 15 -0.39 12.12 -5.05
N PHE A 16 -0.25 10.87 -5.45
CA PHE A 16 0.91 10.39 -6.18
C PHE A 16 0.50 9.38 -7.26
N TYR A 17 1.37 9.21 -8.24
CA TYR A 17 1.25 8.16 -9.24
C TYR A 17 2.09 6.97 -8.79
N CYS A 18 1.54 5.78 -8.91
CA CYS A 18 2.25 4.53 -8.69
C CYS A 18 2.09 3.63 -9.91
N LYS A 19 3.18 3.01 -10.34
CA LYS A 19 3.12 1.98 -11.37
C LYS A 19 2.69 0.69 -10.71
N ASP A 20 1.64 0.08 -11.22
CA ASP A 20 1.32 -1.28 -10.83
C ASP A 20 2.30 -2.28 -11.44
N TRP A 21 2.24 -3.51 -10.95
CA TRP A 21 2.99 -4.66 -11.47
C TRP A 21 2.74 -4.94 -12.97
N THR A 22 1.62 -4.47 -13.52
CA THR A 22 1.30 -4.52 -14.97
C THR A 22 1.93 -3.38 -15.78
N GLY A 23 2.62 -2.44 -15.13
CA GLY A 23 3.22 -1.25 -15.76
C GLY A 23 2.26 -0.07 -15.94
N GLU A 24 0.99 -0.19 -15.58
CA GLU A 24 0.02 0.91 -15.65
C GLU A 24 0.23 1.93 -14.54
N ASN A 25 0.18 3.22 -14.88
CA ASN A 25 0.25 4.31 -13.91
C ASN A 25 -1.13 4.51 -13.24
N LYS A 26 -1.29 4.05 -12.01
CA LYS A 26 -2.46 4.39 -11.18
C LYS A 26 -2.23 5.64 -10.35
N GLN A 27 -3.26 6.48 -10.30
CA GLN A 27 -3.28 7.64 -9.43
C GLN A 27 -3.87 7.27 -8.07
N ILE A 28 -3.09 7.47 -7.03
CA ILE A 28 -3.49 7.19 -5.65
C ILE A 28 -3.69 8.50 -4.93
N LYS A 29 -4.88 8.65 -4.35
CA LYS A 29 -5.26 9.82 -3.56
C LYS A 29 -5.77 9.36 -2.20
N LYS A 30 -5.08 9.77 -1.14
CA LYS A 30 -5.49 9.53 0.24
C LYS A 30 -5.60 10.86 0.97
N ARG A 31 -6.73 11.08 1.65
CA ARG A 31 -7.07 12.31 2.39
C ARG A 31 -7.36 12.00 3.86
N GLY A 32 -7.29 13.02 4.71
CA GLY A 32 -7.67 12.94 6.12
C GLY A 32 -6.51 12.73 7.09
N PHE A 33 -5.27 13.02 6.69
CA PHE A 33 -4.14 12.97 7.61
C PHE A 33 -4.17 14.19 8.53
N ALA A 34 -3.88 14.01 9.82
CA ALA A 34 -3.80 15.14 10.76
C ALA A 34 -2.51 15.94 10.54
N THR A 35 -1.42 15.26 10.19
CA THR A 35 -0.10 15.88 10.02
C THR A 35 0.51 15.62 8.64
N LYS A 36 1.42 16.52 8.23
CA LYS A 36 2.24 16.36 7.03
C LYS A 36 3.12 15.10 7.10
N ARG A 37 3.57 14.71 8.29
CA ARG A 37 4.46 13.56 8.50
C ARG A 37 3.73 12.24 8.19
N GLU A 38 2.53 12.06 8.73
CA GLU A 38 1.72 10.86 8.45
C GLU A 38 1.41 10.71 6.97
N ALA A 39 1.14 11.83 6.30
CA ALA A 39 0.93 11.86 4.87
C ALA A 39 2.18 11.36 4.11
N LEU A 40 3.37 11.82 4.47
CA LEU A 40 4.63 11.36 3.87
C LEU A 40 4.96 9.89 4.20
N ASP A 41 4.74 9.47 5.45
CA ASP A 41 4.95 8.09 5.88
C ASP A 41 4.03 7.13 5.11
N TYR A 42 2.81 7.54 4.76
CA TYR A 42 1.91 6.76 3.92
C TYR A 42 2.47 6.55 2.50
N GLU A 43 2.98 7.60 1.85
CA GLU A 43 3.60 7.49 0.52
C GLU A 43 4.80 6.52 0.55
N ARG A 44 5.64 6.65 1.59
CA ARG A 44 6.84 5.82 1.76
C ARG A 44 6.47 4.35 1.99
N ASN A 45 5.54 4.09 2.90
CA ASN A 45 5.05 2.74 3.16
C ASN A 45 4.35 2.13 1.95
N TYR A 46 3.65 2.94 1.15
CA TYR A 46 3.00 2.47 -0.07
C TYR A 46 4.02 2.03 -1.13
N LYS A 47 5.09 2.81 -1.34
CA LYS A 47 6.20 2.42 -2.23
C LYS A 47 6.91 1.17 -1.75
N ILE A 48 7.23 1.07 -0.46
CA ILE A 48 7.86 -0.12 0.12
C ILE A 48 6.98 -1.37 -0.08
N ARG A 49 5.66 -1.25 0.08
CA ARG A 49 4.71 -2.36 -0.18
C ARG A 49 4.62 -2.74 -1.65
N GLN A 50 4.72 -1.78 -2.57
CA GLN A 50 4.77 -2.04 -4.01
C GLN A 50 6.10 -2.69 -4.41
N GLU A 51 7.22 -2.19 -3.90
CA GLU A 51 8.57 -2.73 -4.16
C GLU A 51 8.75 -4.13 -3.56
N ASN A 52 8.16 -4.42 -2.39
CA ASN A 52 8.13 -5.77 -1.82
C ASN A 52 7.20 -6.76 -2.55
N ASN A 53 6.64 -6.40 -3.71
CA ASN A 53 5.63 -7.22 -4.38
C ASN A 53 5.86 -7.44 -5.88
N LEU A 54 7.10 -7.35 -6.37
CA LEU A 54 7.42 -7.81 -7.73
C LEU A 54 8.55 -8.84 -7.85
N ASP A 55 9.46 -8.96 -6.88
CA ASP A 55 10.54 -9.96 -6.88
C ASP A 55 10.36 -11.03 -5.80
N MET A 56 9.11 -11.28 -5.38
CA MET A 56 8.81 -12.43 -4.54
C MET A 56 8.96 -13.70 -5.39
N THR A 57 9.96 -14.52 -5.06
CA THR A 57 10.08 -15.84 -5.70
C THR A 57 8.82 -16.66 -5.44
N PHE A 58 8.42 -17.51 -6.39
CA PHE A 58 7.20 -18.34 -6.29
C PHE A 58 7.15 -19.14 -4.97
N GLY A 59 8.30 -19.49 -4.39
CA GLY A 59 8.40 -20.16 -3.09
C GLY A 59 7.97 -19.30 -1.89
N GLU A 60 8.29 -18.00 -1.88
CA GLU A 60 7.82 -17.07 -0.85
C GLU A 60 6.33 -16.76 -1.00
N PHE A 61 5.84 -16.67 -2.24
CA PHE A 61 4.42 -16.55 -2.53
C PHE A 61 3.64 -17.77 -2.03
N TRP A 62 4.16 -18.98 -2.28
CA TRP A 62 3.54 -20.22 -1.83
C TRP A 62 3.43 -20.29 -0.30
N LYS A 63 4.45 -19.84 0.44
CA LYS A 63 4.39 -19.77 1.90
C LYS A 63 3.28 -18.84 2.37
N LEU A 64 3.24 -17.62 1.84
CA LEU A 64 2.28 -16.59 2.21
C LEU A 64 0.83 -16.95 1.85
N TYR A 65 0.66 -17.63 0.71
CA TYR A 65 -0.61 -18.22 0.29
C TYR A 65 -1.03 -19.37 1.22
N SER A 66 -0.11 -20.30 1.54
CA SER A 66 -0.41 -21.46 2.40
C SER A 66 -0.80 -21.05 3.82
N GLU A 67 -0.18 -20.00 4.37
CA GLU A 67 -0.53 -19.45 5.68
C GLU A 67 -1.90 -18.78 5.67
N ASN A 68 -2.24 -18.03 4.62
CA ASN A 68 -3.57 -17.46 4.48
C ASN A 68 -4.64 -18.54 4.31
N VAL A 69 -4.41 -19.52 3.43
CA VAL A 69 -5.39 -20.59 3.15
C VAL A 69 -5.62 -21.48 4.36
N LYS A 70 -4.61 -21.76 5.19
CA LYS A 70 -4.78 -22.49 6.46
C LYS A 70 -5.78 -21.84 7.41
N ASN A 71 -5.91 -20.51 7.40
CA ASN A 71 -6.90 -19.82 8.23
C ASN A 71 -8.34 -19.97 7.70
N TYR A 72 -8.51 -20.33 6.43
CA TYR A 72 -9.84 -20.50 5.81
C TYR A 72 -10.25 -21.96 5.64
N VAL A 73 -9.32 -22.91 5.77
CA VAL A 73 -9.59 -24.34 5.59
C VAL A 73 -9.63 -25.02 6.96
N LYS A 74 -10.81 -25.56 7.31
CA LYS A 74 -10.98 -26.37 8.52
C LYS A 74 -10.33 -27.74 8.28
N LEU A 75 -9.26 -28.04 9.00
CA LEU A 75 -8.67 -29.38 9.00
C LEU A 75 -9.71 -30.37 9.50
N ASN A 76 -10.11 -31.30 8.62
CA ASN A 76 -10.95 -32.41 9.01
C ASN A 76 -10.03 -33.51 9.57
N THR A 77 -10.19 -33.80 10.86
CA THR A 77 -9.57 -34.95 11.54
C THR A 77 -10.60 -36.04 11.68
#